data_AF-A0A8K0EP47-F1
#
_entry.id   AF-A0A8K0EP47-F1
#
_cell.length_a   1.000
_cell.length_b   1.000
_cell.length_c   1.000
_cell.angle_alpha   90.00
_cell.angle_beta   90.00
_cell.angle_gamma   90.00
#
_symmetry.space_group_name_H-M   'P 1'
#
loop_
_entity.id
_entity.type
_entity.pdbx_description
1 polymer ?
#
loop_
_entity_poly.entity_id
_entity_poly.type
_entity_poly.pdbx_seq_one_letter_code
_entity_poly.pdbx_strand_id
1 'polypeptide(L)'
;MPERAKEDDQDQDEEHVYMNPTGDLPGAANAVRKATEQSPAGVEGIPDAAREPGNRLDERVMAVESGFRRLSVTVLTLGLLCVVCITAVWIYIAVAPLPNEAICQGTGAKAEEAANATIGATKSGGSTAFWELVPTQPARQTPSCARAPCSLGGFRNATFTTLNTTGRAGPTSLGDHYRGQDHEKLVTLQDGIQLFTVPETGNYEIEVAGAAGSWDIINSNEDNRGYGAMMRGTFSLIKGEVLKILVGQEGAKTKGNLSAGGGGGTFVTSFNNTPLIIAGGGGGMQWLARLYESCDGTTLTSGQKSYVGVRGRAGKPEDEVNAGGSDGHGATEGNGDLGGGGGGFLTNGGGVREFMPVIGTTGGEGGYAFVNGGKGGRGGGMITADGGFGGGGGAHTAGKGSGGGGGYSGGGRGQPGMCECAGGGGSFNAGIDTSGKNGTNEGPGYVVIVRLFD
;
A
#
# COMPACT_ATOMS: atom_id res chain seq x y z
N MET A 1 41.32 56.20 24.69
CA MET A 1 42.27 56.97 23.87
C MET A 1 43.44 57.39 24.75
N PRO A 2 44.67 57.40 24.23
CA PRO A 2 45.32 56.42 23.36
C PRO A 2 46.69 55.99 23.99
N GLU A 3 47.40 55.02 23.46
CA GLU A 3 48.53 55.32 22.58
C GLU A 3 48.82 54.17 21.61
N ARG A 4 49.18 54.58 20.38
CA ARG A 4 49.30 53.82 19.14
C ARG A 4 50.72 54.03 18.62
N ALA A 5 51.40 52.97 18.22
CA ALA A 5 52.42 52.92 17.17
C ALA A 5 52.42 51.45 16.66
N LYS A 6 51.99 51.06 15.44
CA LYS A 6 52.42 51.42 14.07
C LYS A 6 53.95 51.30 13.91
N GLU A 7 54.52 50.59 12.94
CA GLU A 7 54.03 49.81 11.78
C GLU A 7 55.26 49.14 11.14
N ASP A 8 55.03 48.32 10.11
CA ASP A 8 55.97 47.85 9.06
C ASP A 8 56.81 46.60 9.37
N ASP A 9 56.91 45.59 8.50
CA ASP A 9 56.18 45.16 7.30
C ASP A 9 56.85 43.84 6.90
N GLN A 10 56.06 42.82 6.51
CA GLN A 10 56.32 41.98 5.33
C GLN A 10 55.38 40.78 5.29
N ASP A 11 54.52 40.84 4.27
CA ASP A 11 53.67 39.80 3.71
C ASP A 11 54.40 38.48 3.48
N GLN A 12 53.70 37.35 3.67
CA GLN A 12 53.43 36.36 2.61
C GLN A 12 52.60 35.18 3.14
N ASP A 13 51.32 35.24 2.81
CA ASP A 13 50.45 34.18 2.28
C ASP A 13 50.83 32.71 2.54
N GLU A 14 50.00 32.06 3.37
CA GLU A 14 49.82 30.61 3.35
C GLU A 14 49.02 30.21 2.09
N GLU A 15 49.72 29.70 1.08
CA GLU A 15 49.10 29.00 -0.04
C GLU A 15 49.56 27.54 -0.07
N HIS A 16 48.60 26.64 0.14
CA HIS A 16 48.72 25.22 -0.17
C HIS A 16 48.82 25.04 -1.69
N VAL A 17 50.03 24.78 -2.21
CA VAL A 17 50.24 24.46 -3.62
C VAL A 17 50.56 22.97 -3.80
N TYR A 18 49.75 22.40 -4.70
CA TYR A 18 49.88 21.15 -5.45
C TYR A 18 51.31 20.72 -5.81
N MET A 19 51.54 19.40 -5.77
CA MET A 19 52.43 18.73 -6.74
C MET A 19 51.80 17.41 -7.20
N ASN A 20 51.53 17.35 -8.51
CA ASN A 20 51.37 16.12 -9.29
C ASN A 20 52.78 15.57 -9.59
N PRO A 21 52.99 14.25 -9.79
CA PRO A 21 53.18 13.84 -11.18
C PRO A 21 52.65 12.44 -11.55
N THR A 22 52.03 12.40 -12.73
CA THR A 22 52.08 11.40 -13.80
C THR A 22 52.94 10.14 -13.60
N GLY A 23 52.34 8.96 -13.84
CA GLY A 23 53.04 7.70 -14.13
C GLY A 23 52.06 6.60 -14.59
N ASP A 24 52.17 6.22 -15.86
CA ASP A 24 51.35 5.26 -16.60
C ASP A 24 51.33 3.82 -16.02
N LEU A 25 50.20 3.11 -16.20
CA LEU A 25 50.13 1.65 -16.08
C LEU A 25 49.47 1.05 -17.35
N PRO A 26 50.19 0.24 -18.16
CA PRO A 26 49.58 -0.50 -19.25
C PRO A 26 49.04 -1.85 -18.77
N GLY A 27 47.94 -2.27 -19.39
CA GLY A 27 47.21 -3.50 -19.07
C GLY A 27 47.89 -4.79 -19.50
N ALA A 28 47.29 -5.91 -19.09
CA ALA A 28 47.53 -7.20 -19.68
C ALA A 28 46.25 -8.04 -19.68
N ALA A 29 45.71 -8.22 -20.88
CA ALA A 29 44.80 -9.30 -21.21
C ALA A 29 45.61 -10.51 -21.72
N ASN A 30 45.09 -11.71 -21.43
CA ASN A 30 45.28 -12.98 -22.13
C ASN A 30 46.69 -13.47 -22.51
N ALA A 31 47.09 -14.62 -21.95
CA ALA A 31 47.67 -15.71 -22.76
C ALA A 31 47.51 -17.08 -22.10
N VAL A 32 47.09 -18.03 -22.93
CA VAL A 32 46.82 -19.46 -22.72
C VAL A 32 48.04 -20.30 -23.15
N ARG A 33 48.16 -21.52 -22.58
CA ARG A 33 49.11 -22.63 -22.91
C ARG A 33 50.54 -22.44 -22.37
N LYS A 34 51.20 -23.45 -21.80
CA LYS A 34 51.42 -24.81 -22.32
C LYS A 34 51.97 -25.73 -21.20
N ALA A 35 51.47 -26.96 -21.13
CA ALA A 35 52.08 -28.05 -20.33
C ALA A 35 53.31 -28.62 -21.07
N THR A 36 54.40 -28.96 -20.37
CA THR A 36 55.30 -30.06 -20.76
C THR A 36 56.09 -30.56 -19.54
N GLU A 37 56.27 -31.88 -19.52
CA GLU A 37 56.87 -32.76 -18.53
C GLU A 37 58.35 -32.48 -18.22
N GLN A 38 58.80 -32.83 -17.00
CA GLN A 38 59.99 -33.67 -16.77
C GLN A 38 60.24 -33.94 -15.26
N SER A 39 60.31 -35.24 -14.93
CA SER A 39 61.02 -35.85 -13.77
C SER A 39 62.23 -36.60 -14.36
N PRO A 40 63.35 -36.94 -13.65
CA PRO A 40 63.33 -37.88 -12.50
C PRO A 40 64.47 -37.76 -11.45
N ALA A 41 64.43 -38.70 -10.48
CA ALA A 41 65.45 -39.18 -9.53
C ALA A 41 65.62 -38.38 -8.22
N GLY A 42 65.60 -38.94 -7.01
CA GLY A 42 65.53 -40.33 -6.52
C GLY A 42 66.53 -40.52 -5.37
N VAL A 43 66.08 -40.68 -4.11
CA VAL A 43 66.82 -41.31 -2.97
C VAL A 43 65.82 -41.88 -1.94
N GLU A 44 66.09 -43.10 -1.47
CA GLU A 44 65.31 -43.96 -0.57
C GLU A 44 65.49 -43.66 0.94
N GLY A 45 64.44 -43.87 1.77
CA GLY A 45 64.55 -44.61 3.05
C GLY A 45 64.19 -43.99 4.44
N ILE A 46 62.97 -44.33 4.96
CA ILE A 46 62.56 -44.68 6.38
C ILE A 46 62.33 -43.52 7.44
N PRO A 47 61.31 -43.53 8.36
CA PRO A 47 59.85 -43.86 8.29
C PRO A 47 58.90 -42.81 8.98
N ASP A 48 57.58 -43.01 8.81
CA ASP A 48 56.42 -42.62 9.66
C ASP A 48 56.32 -41.25 10.39
N ALA A 49 55.47 -40.36 9.86
CA ALA A 49 54.25 -39.86 10.52
C ALA A 49 53.50 -38.82 9.64
N ALA A 50 52.17 -38.81 9.75
CA ALA A 50 51.21 -37.86 9.15
C ALA A 50 50.74 -38.14 7.70
N ARG A 51 49.78 -39.07 7.58
CA ARG A 51 48.87 -39.21 6.44
C ARG A 51 47.63 -38.32 6.69
N GLU A 52 47.51 -37.20 6.00
CA GLU A 52 46.21 -36.53 5.82
C GLU A 52 45.47 -37.12 4.62
N PRO A 53 44.16 -37.46 4.73
CA PRO A 53 43.38 -37.88 3.58
C PRO A 53 42.77 -36.66 2.87
N GLY A 54 43.38 -36.24 1.77
CA GLY A 54 42.70 -35.48 0.73
C GLY A 54 41.72 -36.41 0.01
N ASN A 55 40.42 -36.28 0.31
CA ASN A 55 39.31 -36.72 -0.57
C ASN A 55 37.92 -36.30 -0.01
N ARG A 56 37.75 -35.03 0.36
CA ARG A 56 36.45 -34.50 0.86
C ARG A 56 35.72 -33.57 -0.13
N LEU A 57 36.33 -33.29 -1.27
CA LEU A 57 35.73 -32.43 -2.31
C LEU A 57 34.94 -33.26 -3.34
N ASP A 58 35.49 -34.37 -3.80
CA ASP A 58 34.85 -35.18 -4.84
C ASP A 58 33.53 -35.84 -4.36
N GLU A 59 33.47 -36.30 -3.10
CA GLU A 59 32.22 -36.82 -2.51
C GLU A 59 31.13 -35.76 -2.39
N ARG A 60 31.49 -34.51 -2.11
CA ARG A 60 30.53 -33.40 -1.96
C ARG A 60 30.02 -32.93 -3.32
N VAL A 61 30.87 -32.95 -4.36
CA VAL A 61 30.47 -32.63 -5.74
C VAL A 61 29.52 -33.69 -6.28
N MET A 62 29.82 -34.98 -6.09
CA MET A 62 28.95 -36.09 -6.53
C MET A 62 27.59 -36.08 -5.84
N ALA A 63 27.52 -35.68 -4.56
CA ALA A 63 26.26 -35.54 -3.83
C ALA A 63 25.38 -34.38 -4.36
N VAL A 64 25.99 -33.27 -4.77
CA VAL A 64 25.28 -32.12 -5.35
C VAL A 64 24.73 -32.45 -6.73
N GLU A 65 25.50 -33.12 -7.59
CA GLU A 65 25.03 -33.53 -8.92
C GLU A 65 23.88 -34.55 -8.86
N SER A 66 23.94 -35.49 -7.90
CA SER A 66 22.84 -36.41 -7.61
C SER A 66 21.56 -35.68 -7.15
N GLY A 67 21.71 -34.65 -6.31
CA GLY A 67 20.61 -33.79 -5.86
C GLY A 67 19.95 -33.02 -7.02
N PHE A 68 20.74 -32.43 -7.91
CA PHE A 68 20.23 -31.71 -9.09
C PHE A 68 19.48 -32.62 -10.07
N ARG A 69 19.97 -33.85 -10.30
CA ARG A 69 19.25 -34.82 -11.16
C ARG A 69 17.91 -35.24 -10.56
N ARG A 70 17.82 -35.43 -9.24
CA ARG A 70 16.56 -35.77 -8.56
C ARG A 70 15.57 -34.59 -8.61
N LEU A 71 16.05 -33.36 -8.47
CA LEU A 71 15.21 -32.17 -8.57
C LEU A 71 14.64 -32.00 -9.99
N SER A 72 15.47 -32.20 -11.03
CA SER A 72 15.05 -32.11 -12.43
C SER A 72 13.98 -33.12 -12.82
N VAL A 73 14.12 -34.39 -12.38
CA VAL A 73 13.11 -35.43 -12.62
C VAL A 73 11.78 -35.09 -11.92
N THR A 74 11.84 -34.57 -10.69
CA THR A 74 10.63 -34.22 -9.93
C THR A 74 9.86 -33.07 -10.60
N VAL A 75 10.57 -32.04 -11.08
CA VAL A 75 9.98 -30.91 -11.81
C VAL A 75 9.33 -31.37 -13.13
N LEU A 76 9.99 -32.27 -13.86
CA LEU A 76 9.42 -32.86 -15.09
C LEU A 76 8.15 -33.67 -14.80
N THR A 77 8.13 -34.46 -13.71
CA THR A 77 6.94 -35.24 -13.34
C THR A 77 5.77 -34.37 -12.88
N LEU A 78 6.02 -33.29 -12.13
CA LEU A 78 4.97 -32.32 -11.75
C LEU A 78 4.44 -31.55 -12.96
N GLY A 79 5.30 -31.20 -13.92
CA GLY A 79 4.90 -30.57 -15.17
C GLY A 79 3.97 -31.46 -15.99
N LEU A 80 4.28 -32.75 -16.12
CA LEU A 80 3.42 -33.70 -16.83
C LEU A 80 2.06 -33.89 -16.14
N LEU A 81 2.04 -33.97 -14.81
CA LEU A 81 0.80 -34.07 -14.02
C LEU A 81 -0.10 -32.84 -14.21
N CYS A 82 0.49 -31.65 -14.24
CA CYS A 82 -0.23 -30.40 -14.45
C CYS A 82 -0.91 -30.37 -15.85
N VAL A 83 -0.21 -30.81 -16.90
CA VAL A 83 -0.78 -30.88 -18.26
C VAL A 83 -1.92 -31.91 -18.34
N VAL A 84 -1.80 -33.06 -17.67
CA VAL A 84 -2.88 -34.06 -17.60
C VAL A 84 -4.10 -33.52 -16.84
N CYS A 85 -3.90 -32.79 -15.74
CA CYS A 85 -5.00 -32.17 -15.00
C CYS A 85 -5.72 -31.09 -15.81
N ILE A 86 -4.97 -30.23 -16.51
CA ILE A 86 -5.56 -29.16 -17.33
C ILE A 86 -6.37 -29.76 -18.49
N THR A 87 -5.85 -30.78 -19.17
CA THR A 87 -6.57 -31.45 -20.26
C THR A 87 -7.84 -32.17 -19.78
N ALA A 88 -7.83 -32.77 -18.58
CA ALA A 88 -9.01 -33.38 -17.99
C ALA A 88 -10.11 -32.35 -17.65
N VAL A 89 -9.73 -31.16 -17.15
CA VAL A 89 -10.68 -30.07 -16.86
C VAL A 89 -11.31 -29.53 -18.15
N TRP A 90 -10.52 -29.39 -19.22
CA TRP A 90 -11.03 -28.99 -20.53
C TRP A 90 -12.03 -29.99 -21.11
N ILE A 91 -11.78 -31.29 -20.96
CA ILE A 91 -12.72 -32.34 -21.40
C ILE A 91 -14.02 -32.29 -20.58
N TYR A 92 -13.93 -32.01 -19.26
CA TYR A 92 -15.11 -31.90 -18.40
C TYR A 92 -16.00 -30.69 -18.77
N ILE A 93 -15.39 -29.56 -19.11
CA ILE A 93 -16.12 -28.36 -19.56
C ILE A 93 -16.76 -28.59 -20.94
N ALA A 94 -16.11 -29.33 -21.83
CA ALA A 94 -16.61 -29.57 -23.19
C ALA A 94 -17.79 -30.57 -23.25
N VAL A 95 -18.04 -31.37 -22.22
CA VAL A 95 -19.03 -32.46 -22.22
C VAL A 95 -20.21 -32.20 -21.27
N ALA A 96 -20.20 -31.13 -20.48
CA ALA A 96 -21.31 -30.80 -19.58
C ALA A 96 -22.53 -30.21 -20.34
N PRO A 97 -23.71 -30.86 -20.30
CA PRO A 97 -24.92 -30.31 -20.92
C PRO A 97 -25.49 -29.15 -20.09
N LEU A 98 -25.84 -28.05 -20.76
CA LEU A 98 -26.52 -26.89 -20.18
C LEU A 98 -27.96 -27.25 -19.77
N PRO A 99 -28.48 -26.77 -18.63
CA PRO A 99 -29.87 -26.99 -18.25
C PRO A 99 -30.82 -26.07 -19.05
N ASN A 100 -31.93 -26.66 -19.49
CA ASN A 100 -32.96 -26.06 -20.33
C ASN A 100 -33.67 -24.86 -19.66
N GLU A 101 -33.78 -23.74 -20.37
CA GLU A 101 -34.64 -22.62 -19.99
C GLU A 101 -36.13 -22.96 -20.22
N ALA A 102 -36.94 -22.70 -19.20
CA ALA A 102 -38.39 -22.83 -19.25
C ALA A 102 -39.02 -21.57 -19.86
N ILE A 103 -39.83 -21.77 -20.89
CA ILE A 103 -40.66 -20.79 -21.58
C ILE A 103 -41.85 -20.42 -20.69
N CYS A 104 -42.06 -19.12 -20.42
CA CYS A 104 -43.36 -18.59 -20.00
C CYS A 104 -43.77 -17.42 -20.91
N GLN A 105 -44.80 -17.68 -21.71
CA GLN A 105 -45.52 -16.68 -22.50
C GLN A 105 -46.42 -15.84 -21.58
N GLY A 106 -46.39 -14.52 -21.74
CA GLY A 106 -47.35 -13.58 -21.15
C GLY A 106 -47.82 -12.60 -22.22
N THR A 107 -49.05 -12.77 -22.66
CA THR A 107 -49.77 -11.94 -23.63
C THR A 107 -50.00 -10.52 -23.13
N GLY A 108 -49.90 -9.54 -24.03
CA GLY A 108 -49.88 -8.12 -23.70
C GLY A 108 -51.23 -7.44 -23.48
N ALA A 109 -51.15 -6.15 -23.17
CA ALA A 109 -52.15 -5.14 -23.49
C ALA A 109 -51.46 -3.76 -23.51
N LYS A 110 -51.48 -3.11 -24.69
CA LYS A 110 -51.20 -1.69 -24.87
C LYS A 110 -52.45 -0.90 -24.48
N ALA A 111 -52.29 0.19 -23.73
CA ALA A 111 -53.23 1.31 -23.75
C ALA A 111 -52.44 2.61 -23.60
N GLU A 112 -52.40 3.34 -24.70
CA GLU A 112 -51.93 4.70 -24.86
C GLU A 112 -53.18 5.59 -24.73
N GLU A 113 -53.17 6.59 -23.85
CA GLU A 113 -54.19 7.65 -23.91
C GLU A 113 -53.55 9.01 -23.61
N ALA A 114 -53.68 9.88 -24.61
CA ALA A 114 -53.17 11.23 -24.65
C ALA A 114 -54.24 12.24 -24.23
N ALA A 115 -53.75 13.33 -23.63
CA ALA A 115 -54.23 14.71 -23.72
C ALA A 115 -55.70 15.04 -23.33
N ASN A 116 -55.84 15.94 -22.36
CA ASN A 116 -56.49 17.23 -22.67
C ASN A 116 -56.12 18.33 -21.67
N ALA A 117 -55.40 19.33 -22.18
CA ALA A 117 -55.21 20.62 -21.54
C ALA A 117 -56.12 21.62 -22.27
N THR A 118 -57.05 22.25 -21.55
CA THR A 118 -57.87 23.33 -22.09
C THR A 118 -57.51 24.63 -21.39
N ILE A 119 -56.85 25.52 -22.15
CA ILE A 119 -56.59 26.91 -21.80
C ILE A 119 -57.81 27.73 -22.28
N GLY A 120 -58.35 28.55 -21.37
CA GLY A 120 -59.29 29.63 -21.72
C GLY A 120 -58.85 30.91 -21.03
N ALA A 121 -58.49 31.92 -21.83
CA ALA A 121 -58.11 33.25 -21.36
C ALA A 121 -59.18 34.28 -21.74
N THR A 122 -59.42 35.27 -20.88
CA THR A 122 -59.71 36.66 -21.32
C THR A 122 -59.54 37.65 -20.16
N LYS A 123 -59.03 38.84 -20.50
CA LYS A 123 -58.68 39.98 -19.63
C LYS A 123 -59.91 40.82 -19.23
N SER A 124 -59.89 41.46 -18.05
CA SER A 124 -59.85 42.93 -17.90
C SER A 124 -60.07 43.41 -16.45
N GLY A 125 -59.32 44.43 -16.04
CA GLY A 125 -59.80 45.53 -15.18
C GLY A 125 -60.03 45.30 -13.68
N GLY A 126 -59.03 45.71 -12.89
CA GLY A 126 -59.13 46.65 -11.75
C GLY A 126 -60.30 46.62 -10.74
N SER A 127 -59.89 46.74 -9.47
CA SER A 127 -60.62 47.18 -8.28
C SER A 127 -61.13 46.09 -7.35
N THR A 128 -60.65 46.20 -6.12
CA THR A 128 -60.90 45.44 -4.89
C THR A 128 -62.39 45.28 -4.58
N ALA A 129 -62.83 44.08 -4.18
CA ALA A 129 -63.21 43.74 -2.80
C ALA A 129 -64.25 42.59 -2.69
N PHE A 130 -64.10 41.79 -1.61
CA PHE A 130 -65.05 40.85 -0.99
C PHE A 130 -65.46 39.60 -1.82
N TRP A 131 -65.71 38.38 -1.31
CA TRP A 131 -66.24 37.89 -0.02
C TRP A 131 -65.69 36.49 0.33
N GLU A 132 -65.74 36.20 1.62
CA GLU A 132 -65.51 34.89 2.26
C GLU A 132 -66.67 33.91 1.99
N LEU A 133 -66.34 32.65 1.70
CA LEU A 133 -67.26 31.52 1.77
C LEU A 133 -66.56 30.32 2.42
N VAL A 134 -66.94 30.05 3.66
CA VAL A 134 -66.63 28.81 4.39
C VAL A 134 -67.80 27.84 4.20
N PRO A 135 -67.57 26.61 3.70
CA PRO A 135 -68.43 25.48 3.96
C PRO A 135 -67.76 24.52 4.95
N THR A 136 -68.50 24.24 6.02
CA THR A 136 -68.21 23.22 7.04
C THR A 136 -68.23 21.82 6.43
N GLN A 137 -67.24 20.99 6.75
CA GLN A 137 -67.30 19.54 6.55
C GLN A 137 -66.91 18.76 7.82
N PRO A 138 -67.58 17.63 8.08
CA PRO A 138 -67.59 16.95 9.38
C PRO A 138 -66.33 16.11 9.61
N ALA A 139 -66.00 15.91 10.90
CA ALA A 139 -64.92 15.07 11.36
C ALA A 139 -65.08 13.63 10.84
N ARG A 140 -64.30 13.27 9.82
CA ARG A 140 -64.07 11.88 9.41
C ARG A 140 -62.75 11.46 10.04
N GLN A 141 -62.82 10.67 11.10
CA GLN A 141 -61.68 9.95 11.64
C GLN A 141 -61.13 9.04 10.54
N THR A 142 -60.03 9.46 9.92
CA THR A 142 -59.16 8.55 9.19
C THR A 142 -58.32 7.81 10.24
N PRO A 143 -58.15 6.48 10.13
CA PRO A 143 -57.15 5.83 10.95
C PRO A 143 -55.80 6.40 10.52
N SER A 144 -55.21 7.19 11.43
CA SER A 144 -53.81 7.56 11.39
C SER A 144 -53.01 6.26 11.50
N CYS A 145 -52.77 5.60 10.37
CA CYS A 145 -51.52 4.90 10.20
C CYS A 145 -50.48 6.03 10.14
N ALA A 146 -50.03 6.45 11.34
CA ALA A 146 -48.79 7.17 11.48
C ALA A 146 -47.78 6.33 10.70
N ARG A 147 -47.37 6.89 9.57
CA ARG A 147 -46.45 6.28 8.63
C ARG A 147 -45.14 6.13 9.39
N ALA A 148 -45.03 5.04 10.16
CA ALA A 148 -43.75 4.44 10.44
C ALA A 148 -43.03 4.41 9.10
N PRO A 149 -41.78 4.89 9.01
CA PRO A 149 -41.03 4.63 7.80
C PRO A 149 -41.10 3.12 7.62
N CYS A 150 -41.75 2.65 6.56
CA CYS A 150 -41.41 1.35 6.01
C CYS A 150 -39.91 1.48 5.72
N SER A 151 -39.05 1.11 6.66
CA SER A 151 -37.72 0.72 6.28
C SER A 151 -37.96 -0.45 5.33
N LEU A 152 -37.70 -0.24 4.05
CA LEU A 152 -37.17 -1.34 3.25
C LEU A 152 -36.00 -1.88 4.08
N GLY A 153 -36.27 -2.95 4.85
CA GLY A 153 -35.40 -3.50 5.88
C GLY A 153 -34.33 -4.36 5.23
N GLY A 154 -33.48 -3.72 4.44
CA GLY A 154 -32.36 -4.33 3.75
C GLY A 154 -31.12 -3.47 3.95
N PHE A 155 -29.97 -4.10 3.83
CA PHE A 155 -28.68 -3.44 3.95
C PHE A 155 -28.51 -2.37 2.88
N ARG A 156 -28.14 -1.13 3.26
CA ARG A 156 -27.89 -0.05 2.30
C ARG A 156 -26.42 0.31 2.22
N ASN A 157 -25.77 0.52 3.37
CA ASN A 157 -24.36 0.87 3.38
C ASN A 157 -23.60 0.35 4.61
N ALA A 158 -22.27 0.30 4.49
CA ALA A 158 -21.36 0.10 5.60
C ALA A 158 -20.14 1.00 5.46
N THR A 159 -19.75 1.66 6.55
CA THR A 159 -18.56 2.50 6.61
C THR A 159 -17.60 1.95 7.64
N PHE A 160 -16.42 1.55 7.18
CA PHE A 160 -15.34 1.04 8.02
C PHE A 160 -14.27 2.10 8.22
N THR A 161 -13.84 2.24 9.46
CA THR A 161 -12.80 3.19 9.87
C THR A 161 -11.74 2.44 10.68
N THR A 162 -10.76 3.16 11.21
CA THR A 162 -9.73 2.60 12.10
C THR A 162 -10.25 2.25 13.50
N LEU A 163 -11.57 2.33 13.74
CA LEU A 163 -12.19 2.11 15.07
C LEU A 163 -11.57 3.02 16.15
N ASN A 164 -11.28 4.28 15.77
CA ASN A 164 -10.59 5.28 16.61
C ASN A 164 -9.21 4.83 17.14
N THR A 165 -8.57 3.87 16.47
CA THR A 165 -7.20 3.46 16.79
C THR A 165 -6.19 4.17 15.89
N THR A 166 -5.00 4.41 16.46
CA THR A 166 -3.86 5.02 15.76
C THR A 166 -2.59 4.24 16.03
N GLY A 167 -1.64 4.32 15.10
CA GLY A 167 -0.31 3.74 15.20
C GLY A 167 -0.14 2.44 14.41
N ARG A 168 0.88 1.69 14.82
CA ARG A 168 1.44 0.54 14.09
C ARG A 168 0.58 -0.72 14.10
N ALA A 169 -0.18 -0.94 15.18
CA ALA A 169 -0.98 -2.13 15.38
C ALA A 169 -2.45 -1.81 15.05
N GLY A 170 -3.16 -2.81 14.53
CA GLY A 170 -4.59 -2.68 14.28
C GLY A 170 -5.42 -2.63 15.56
N PRO A 171 -6.72 -2.30 15.44
CA PRO A 171 -7.63 -2.28 16.57
C PRO A 171 -7.75 -3.65 17.24
N THR A 172 -7.98 -3.66 18.56
CA THR A 172 -8.13 -4.90 19.36
C THR A 172 -9.56 -5.18 19.78
N SER A 173 -10.48 -4.23 19.58
CA SER A 173 -11.90 -4.36 19.92
C SER A 173 -12.78 -3.58 18.94
N LEU A 174 -13.95 -4.13 18.65
CA LEU A 174 -15.00 -3.46 17.86
C LEU A 174 -15.78 -2.42 18.68
N GLY A 175 -15.84 -2.59 20.01
CA GLY A 175 -16.64 -1.76 20.91
C GLY A 175 -18.10 -1.60 20.45
N ASP A 176 -18.64 -0.40 20.65
CA ASP A 176 -20.00 0.00 20.21
C ASP A 176 -20.00 0.70 18.85
N HIS A 177 -18.89 0.68 18.10
CA HIS A 177 -18.69 1.53 16.91
C HIS A 177 -19.79 1.39 15.85
N TYR A 178 -20.35 0.19 15.69
CA TYR A 178 -21.37 -0.12 14.69
C TYR A 178 -22.78 -0.26 15.24
N ARG A 179 -23.00 0.04 16.53
CA ARG A 179 -24.34 -0.04 17.14
C ARG A 179 -25.30 0.95 16.46
N GLY A 180 -26.44 0.44 16.00
CA GLY A 180 -27.46 1.21 15.29
C GLY A 180 -27.14 1.51 13.82
N GLN A 181 -26.04 0.98 13.27
CA GLN A 181 -25.70 1.09 11.86
C GLN A 181 -26.18 -0.14 11.07
N ASP A 182 -26.31 0.00 9.75
CA ASP A 182 -26.78 -1.07 8.84
C ASP A 182 -25.96 -2.37 8.90
N HIS A 183 -24.70 -2.28 9.34
CA HIS A 183 -23.78 -3.42 9.49
C HIS A 183 -23.55 -3.81 10.95
N GLU A 184 -24.41 -3.38 11.88
CA GLU A 184 -24.40 -3.90 13.25
C GLU A 184 -24.54 -5.44 13.21
N LYS A 185 -23.69 -6.15 13.96
CA LYS A 185 -23.63 -7.63 14.02
C LYS A 185 -23.23 -8.34 12.71
N LEU A 186 -22.92 -7.61 11.65
CA LEU A 186 -22.34 -8.18 10.41
C LEU A 186 -20.81 -8.17 10.42
N VAL A 187 -20.20 -7.57 11.45
CA VAL A 187 -18.75 -7.39 11.55
C VAL A 187 -18.22 -8.10 12.79
N THR A 188 -17.14 -8.85 12.60
CA THR A 188 -16.27 -9.34 13.68
C THR A 188 -14.86 -8.81 13.49
N LEU A 189 -14.04 -8.81 14.54
CA LEU A 189 -12.68 -8.29 14.47
C LEU A 189 -11.68 -9.41 14.78
N GLN A 190 -10.67 -9.57 13.93
CA GLN A 190 -9.59 -10.53 14.11
C GLN A 190 -8.25 -9.88 13.75
N ASP A 191 -7.32 -9.82 14.71
CA ASP A 191 -5.96 -9.31 14.51
C ASP A 191 -5.90 -7.90 13.88
N GLY A 192 -6.85 -7.03 14.21
CA GLY A 192 -6.96 -5.68 13.65
C GLY A 192 -7.69 -5.59 12.30
N ILE A 193 -8.09 -6.74 11.73
CA ILE A 193 -8.82 -6.84 10.47
C ILE A 193 -10.31 -7.06 10.77
N GLN A 194 -11.14 -6.25 10.14
CA GLN A 194 -12.59 -6.28 10.27
C GLN A 194 -13.16 -7.28 9.26
N LEU A 195 -13.82 -8.32 9.74
CA LEU A 195 -14.44 -9.36 8.92
C LEU A 195 -15.92 -9.03 8.73
N PHE A 196 -16.29 -8.62 7.52
CA PHE A 196 -17.66 -8.24 7.17
C PHE A 196 -18.37 -9.37 6.42
N THR A 197 -19.52 -9.79 6.92
CA THR A 197 -20.37 -10.79 6.27
C THR A 197 -21.41 -10.10 5.39
N VAL A 198 -21.39 -10.38 4.10
CA VAL A 198 -22.31 -9.81 3.11
C VAL A 198 -23.75 -10.25 3.42
N PRO A 199 -24.69 -9.33 3.72
CA PRO A 199 -26.03 -9.70 4.18
C PRO A 199 -26.96 -10.15 3.06
N GLU A 200 -26.74 -9.64 1.84
CA GLU A 200 -27.62 -9.85 0.69
C GLU A 200 -26.81 -10.01 -0.61
N THR A 201 -27.25 -10.86 -1.52
CA THR A 201 -26.61 -10.96 -2.84
C THR A 201 -26.97 -9.71 -3.67
N GLY A 202 -26.01 -9.16 -4.40
CA GLY A 202 -26.24 -8.02 -5.27
C GLY A 202 -24.94 -7.36 -5.73
N ASN A 203 -25.09 -6.24 -6.44
CA ASN A 203 -23.97 -5.38 -6.81
C ASN A 203 -23.69 -4.39 -5.69
N TYR A 204 -22.42 -4.21 -5.39
CA TYR A 204 -21.93 -3.33 -4.35
C TYR A 204 -20.88 -2.42 -4.92
N GLU A 205 -21.05 -1.14 -4.68
CA GLU A 205 -20.00 -0.17 -4.91
C GLU A 205 -19.12 -0.09 -3.66
N ILE A 206 -17.81 -0.23 -3.85
CA ILE A 206 -16.83 -0.17 -2.78
C ILE A 206 -15.87 0.97 -3.08
N GLU A 207 -15.81 1.93 -2.16
CA GLU A 207 -14.82 3.00 -2.12
C GLU A 207 -13.84 2.74 -0.98
N VAL A 208 -12.54 2.89 -1.26
CA VAL A 208 -11.47 2.74 -0.27
C VAL A 208 -10.49 3.91 -0.37
N ALA A 209 -9.97 4.34 0.78
CA ALA A 209 -8.88 5.29 0.84
C ALA A 209 -7.74 4.80 1.75
N GLY A 210 -6.51 4.94 1.28
CA GLY A 210 -5.31 4.70 2.09
C GLY A 210 -5.10 5.81 3.11
N ALA A 211 -4.34 5.56 4.17
CA ALA A 211 -4.04 6.59 5.15
C ALA A 211 -2.90 7.50 4.72
N ALA A 212 -2.92 8.75 5.18
CA ALA A 212 -1.80 9.66 4.99
C ALA A 212 -0.55 9.23 5.80
N GLY A 213 0.62 9.56 5.25
CA GLY A 213 1.87 9.58 6.00
C GLY A 213 1.88 10.69 7.05
N SER A 214 2.92 10.71 7.88
CA SER A 214 3.15 11.80 8.83
C SER A 214 4.14 12.84 8.32
N TRP A 215 4.29 13.91 9.09
CA TRP A 215 5.18 15.02 8.82
C TRP A 215 6.07 15.36 10.02
N ASP A 216 7.15 16.09 9.74
CA ASP A 216 8.05 16.62 10.75
C ASP A 216 7.49 17.86 11.46
N ILE A 217 8.05 18.16 12.63
CA ILE A 217 7.60 19.26 13.50
C ILE A 217 8.16 20.64 13.13
N ILE A 218 9.20 20.74 12.28
CA ILE A 218 9.92 22.00 12.09
C ILE A 218 9.13 22.98 11.22
N ASN A 219 8.37 22.48 10.25
CA ASN A 219 7.67 23.36 9.32
C ASN A 219 6.15 23.47 9.56
N SER A 220 5.56 22.72 10.51
CA SER A 220 4.08 22.66 10.68
C SER A 220 3.34 22.38 9.36
N ASN A 221 3.97 21.64 8.45
CA ASN A 221 3.54 21.46 7.06
C ASN A 221 2.64 20.23 6.92
N GLU A 222 1.51 20.20 7.64
CA GLU A 222 0.51 19.14 7.49
C GLU A 222 0.09 18.99 6.02
N ASP A 223 0.00 20.11 5.30
CA ASP A 223 -0.43 20.18 3.91
C ASP A 223 0.58 19.64 2.87
N ASN A 224 1.78 19.25 3.30
CA ASN A 224 2.84 18.76 2.39
C ASN A 224 3.25 17.30 2.64
N ARG A 225 2.51 16.57 3.47
CA ARG A 225 2.74 15.13 3.72
C ARG A 225 2.18 14.28 2.58
N GLY A 226 2.69 13.06 2.44
CA GLY A 226 2.10 12.10 1.51
C GLY A 226 0.68 11.74 1.92
N TYR A 227 -0.27 11.94 1.02
CA TYR A 227 -1.67 11.58 1.20
C TYR A 227 -1.97 10.19 0.66
N GLY A 228 -3.01 9.54 1.19
CA GLY A 228 -3.46 8.25 0.67
C GLY A 228 -4.18 8.38 -0.67
N ALA A 229 -4.07 7.35 -1.51
CA ALA A 229 -4.90 7.20 -2.70
C ALA A 229 -6.36 6.93 -2.31
N MET A 230 -7.26 7.20 -3.24
CA MET A 230 -8.65 6.78 -3.18
C MET A 230 -8.99 5.95 -4.42
N MET A 231 -9.69 4.82 -4.23
CA MET A 231 -10.12 3.91 -5.29
C MET A 231 -11.60 3.59 -5.11
N ARG A 232 -12.34 3.44 -6.21
CA ARG A 232 -13.74 3.02 -6.22
C ARG A 232 -14.00 2.03 -7.34
N GLY A 233 -14.83 1.02 -7.09
CA GLY A 233 -15.27 0.07 -8.11
C GLY A 233 -16.52 -0.70 -7.66
N THR A 234 -17.17 -1.35 -8.62
CA THR A 234 -18.38 -2.15 -8.41
C THR A 234 -18.05 -3.64 -8.43
N PHE A 235 -18.62 -4.39 -7.49
CA PHE A 235 -18.39 -5.80 -7.26
C PHE A 235 -19.72 -6.53 -7.08
N SER A 236 -19.86 -7.70 -7.70
CA SER A 236 -20.98 -8.60 -7.40
C SER A 236 -20.62 -9.48 -6.21
N LEU A 237 -21.31 -9.28 -5.08
CA LEU A 237 -21.06 -10.04 -3.85
C LEU A 237 -22.22 -10.98 -3.54
N ILE A 238 -21.90 -12.11 -2.91
CA ILE A 238 -22.88 -13.15 -2.59
C ILE A 238 -23.20 -13.10 -1.10
N LYS A 239 -24.48 -13.24 -0.75
CA LYS A 239 -24.91 -13.37 0.65
C LYS A 239 -24.11 -14.45 1.38
N GLY A 240 -23.59 -14.11 2.57
CA GLY A 240 -22.80 -14.98 3.42
C GLY A 240 -21.31 -15.00 3.08
N GLU A 241 -20.88 -14.36 1.99
CA GLU A 241 -19.45 -14.14 1.73
C GLU A 241 -18.84 -13.26 2.83
N VAL A 242 -17.62 -13.58 3.24
CA VAL A 242 -16.88 -12.83 4.25
C VAL A 242 -15.73 -12.08 3.59
N LEU A 243 -15.74 -10.75 3.76
CA LEU A 243 -14.68 -9.86 3.32
C LEU A 243 -13.74 -9.54 4.49
N LYS A 244 -12.43 -9.50 4.21
CA LYS A 244 -11.40 -8.98 5.12
C LYS A 244 -11.16 -7.52 4.79
N ILE A 245 -11.42 -6.65 5.77
CA ILE A 245 -11.29 -5.21 5.68
C ILE A 245 -10.21 -4.73 6.65
N LEU A 246 -9.05 -4.36 6.11
CA LEU A 246 -7.96 -3.74 6.87
C LEU A 246 -7.98 -2.25 6.54
N VAL A 247 -8.26 -1.41 7.53
CA VAL A 247 -8.30 0.05 7.35
C VAL A 247 -6.97 0.65 7.76
N GLY A 248 -6.32 1.36 6.83
CA GLY A 248 -5.02 1.98 7.05
C GLY A 248 -5.06 3.03 8.16
N GLN A 249 -4.01 3.08 8.97
CA GLN A 249 -3.80 4.12 9.99
C GLN A 249 -2.71 5.09 9.55
N GLU A 250 -2.78 6.33 10.03
CA GLU A 250 -1.79 7.35 9.72
C GLU A 250 -0.41 6.99 10.28
N GLY A 251 0.64 7.41 9.57
CA GLY A 251 2.01 7.33 10.09
C GLY A 251 2.18 8.20 11.34
N ALA A 252 3.05 7.78 12.26
CA ALA A 252 3.31 8.55 13.47
C ALA A 252 4.28 9.72 13.21
N LYS A 253 3.97 10.84 13.86
CA LYS A 253 4.83 12.02 13.93
C LYS A 253 6.02 11.76 14.84
N THR A 254 7.15 12.38 14.53
CA THR A 254 8.29 12.45 15.45
C THR A 254 7.98 13.32 16.67
N LYS A 255 8.41 12.89 17.86
CA LYS A 255 8.53 13.78 19.03
C LYS A 255 9.93 14.39 19.06
N GLY A 256 10.08 15.60 18.51
CA GLY A 256 11.34 16.38 18.59
C GLY A 256 12.37 16.17 17.48
N ASN A 257 12.01 15.56 16.34
CA ASN A 257 12.95 15.19 15.26
C ASN A 257 12.35 15.30 13.85
N LEU A 258 13.18 15.06 12.82
CA LEU A 258 12.92 15.47 11.42
C LEU A 258 12.23 14.45 10.49
N SER A 259 12.05 13.17 10.86
CA SER A 259 11.59 12.13 9.92
C SER A 259 10.29 11.46 10.38
N ALA A 260 9.42 11.07 9.45
CA ALA A 260 8.07 10.58 9.74
C ALA A 260 7.79 9.17 9.22
N GLY A 261 6.89 8.46 9.89
CA GLY A 261 6.42 7.16 9.44
C GLY A 261 5.47 7.27 8.24
N GLY A 262 5.45 6.23 7.40
CA GLY A 262 4.51 6.12 6.28
C GLY A 262 3.11 5.73 6.75
N GLY A 263 2.10 6.15 6.00
CA GLY A 263 0.70 5.75 6.19
C GLY A 263 0.45 4.33 5.71
N GLY A 264 -0.50 3.64 6.33
CA GLY A 264 -0.89 2.31 5.89
C GLY A 264 -1.86 2.32 4.71
N GLY A 265 -1.77 1.26 3.89
CA GLY A 265 -2.77 0.98 2.87
C GLY A 265 -4.08 0.47 3.47
N THR A 266 -5.17 0.62 2.72
CA THR A 266 -6.49 0.08 3.06
C THR A 266 -6.84 -1.05 2.11
N PHE A 267 -7.24 -2.19 2.64
CA PHE A 267 -7.41 -3.44 1.89
C PHE A 267 -8.82 -3.98 2.07
N VAL A 268 -9.46 -4.33 0.97
CA VAL A 268 -10.66 -5.17 0.93
C VAL A 268 -10.34 -6.40 0.11
N THR A 269 -10.38 -7.57 0.76
CA THR A 269 -10.08 -8.86 0.13
C THR A 269 -11.15 -9.89 0.47
N SER A 270 -11.22 -10.96 -0.31
CA SER A 270 -11.97 -12.15 0.09
C SER A 270 -11.36 -12.77 1.34
N PHE A 271 -12.10 -13.65 2.02
CA PHE A 271 -11.57 -14.38 3.18
C PHE A 271 -10.25 -15.13 2.90
N ASN A 272 -10.02 -15.56 1.65
CA ASN A 272 -8.82 -16.30 1.22
C ASN A 272 -7.67 -15.38 0.75
N ASN A 273 -7.70 -14.09 1.08
CA ASN A 273 -6.73 -13.10 0.63
C ASN A 273 -6.68 -12.98 -0.91
N THR A 274 -7.82 -13.01 -1.59
CA THR A 274 -7.90 -12.55 -2.99
C THR A 274 -8.22 -11.05 -2.97
N PRO A 275 -7.40 -10.17 -3.53
CA PRO A 275 -7.65 -8.73 -3.47
C PRO A 275 -8.86 -8.34 -4.32
N LEU A 276 -9.79 -7.56 -3.75
CA LEU A 276 -10.90 -6.95 -4.50
C LEU A 276 -10.52 -5.51 -4.84
N ILE A 277 -10.23 -4.71 -3.82
CA ILE A 277 -9.83 -3.31 -3.97
C ILE A 277 -8.89 -2.89 -2.84
N ILE A 278 -7.83 -2.18 -3.17
CA ILE A 278 -6.79 -1.72 -2.26
C ILE A 278 -6.42 -0.29 -2.62
N ALA A 279 -6.35 0.61 -1.64
CA ALA A 279 -5.78 1.95 -1.81
C ALA A 279 -4.45 2.07 -1.06
N GLY A 280 -3.44 2.57 -1.76
CA GLY A 280 -2.12 2.85 -1.20
C GLY A 280 -2.12 4.01 -0.21
N GLY A 281 -1.36 3.88 0.87
CA GLY A 281 -1.09 4.95 1.84
C GLY A 281 0.03 5.88 1.39
N GLY A 282 0.08 7.08 1.97
CA GLY A 282 1.12 8.07 1.68
C GLY A 282 2.46 7.76 2.37
N GLY A 283 3.56 8.18 1.76
CA GLY A 283 4.89 8.12 2.36
C GLY A 283 5.09 9.17 3.47
N GLY A 284 5.97 8.87 4.42
CA GLY A 284 6.39 9.84 5.42
C GLY A 284 7.30 10.92 4.81
N MET A 285 7.29 12.12 5.39
CA MET A 285 8.12 13.24 4.92
C MET A 285 9.15 13.72 5.94
N GLN A 286 10.19 14.37 5.41
CA GLN A 286 11.18 15.13 6.15
C GLN A 286 11.53 16.44 5.41
N TRP A 287 11.27 17.55 6.09
CA TRP A 287 11.73 18.90 5.78
C TRP A 287 11.40 19.39 4.36
N LEU A 288 10.29 18.91 3.81
CA LEU A 288 9.77 19.30 2.52
C LEU A 288 8.98 20.62 2.61
N ALA A 289 9.25 21.53 1.68
CA ALA A 289 8.55 22.81 1.54
C ALA A 289 7.41 22.76 0.50
N ARG A 290 7.29 21.63 -0.22
CA ARG A 290 6.28 21.36 -1.25
C ARG A 290 5.97 19.86 -1.26
N LEU A 291 4.72 19.52 -1.54
CA LEU A 291 4.29 18.16 -1.82
C LEU A 291 4.84 17.69 -3.18
N TYR A 292 5.21 16.41 -3.25
CA TYR A 292 5.56 15.72 -4.50
C TYR A 292 4.64 14.52 -4.70
N GLU A 293 4.16 14.31 -5.93
CA GLU A 293 3.22 13.23 -6.28
C GLU A 293 3.78 11.83 -5.98
N SER A 294 5.10 11.68 -5.90
CA SER A 294 5.75 10.43 -5.51
C SER A 294 5.59 10.12 -4.02
N CYS A 295 5.37 11.13 -3.17
CA CYS A 295 5.07 10.94 -1.76
C CYS A 295 3.65 10.38 -1.54
N ASP A 296 2.75 10.61 -2.49
CA ASP A 296 1.35 10.23 -2.37
C ASP A 296 1.11 8.76 -2.73
N GLY A 297 0.12 8.16 -2.08
CA GLY A 297 -0.47 6.93 -2.55
C GLY A 297 -0.95 7.11 -3.99
N THR A 298 -0.69 6.11 -4.83
CA THR A 298 -0.98 6.16 -6.27
C THR A 298 -2.07 5.16 -6.65
N THR A 299 -2.83 5.48 -7.69
CA THR A 299 -3.79 4.58 -8.34
C THR A 299 -3.11 3.46 -9.14
N LEU A 300 -1.80 3.59 -9.41
CA LEU A 300 -0.99 2.56 -10.05
C LEU A 300 -0.77 1.35 -9.13
N THR A 301 -0.54 0.18 -9.72
CA THR A 301 -0.23 -1.05 -8.97
C THR A 301 1.15 -1.06 -8.34
N SER A 302 2.11 -0.37 -8.94
CA SER A 302 3.45 -0.21 -8.37
C SER A 302 3.45 0.83 -7.26
N GLY A 303 4.28 0.62 -6.25
CA GLY A 303 4.60 1.64 -5.26
C GLY A 303 5.42 2.75 -5.89
N GLN A 304 5.23 3.98 -5.42
CA GLN A 304 5.98 5.13 -5.89
C GLN A 304 7.43 5.08 -5.37
N LYS A 305 8.34 5.73 -6.10
CA LYS A 305 9.72 5.93 -5.61
C LYS A 305 9.75 6.98 -4.51
N SER A 306 10.76 6.92 -3.65
CA SER A 306 11.06 8.03 -2.74
C SER A 306 11.67 9.21 -3.48
N TYR A 307 11.58 10.39 -2.90
CA TYR A 307 12.07 11.64 -3.48
C TYR A 307 13.03 12.36 -2.52
N VAL A 308 14.12 12.91 -3.05
CA VAL A 308 15.08 13.75 -2.29
C VAL A 308 15.32 15.05 -3.04
N GLY A 309 14.80 16.15 -2.50
CA GLY A 309 14.89 17.46 -3.12
C GLY A 309 15.99 18.35 -2.59
N VAL A 310 16.00 19.58 -3.10
CA VAL A 310 16.82 20.68 -2.61
C VAL A 310 15.90 21.76 -2.05
N ARG A 311 16.25 22.31 -0.88
CA ARG A 311 15.44 23.33 -0.19
C ARG A 311 15.09 24.50 -1.12
N GLY A 312 13.80 24.79 -1.25
CA GLY A 312 13.28 25.90 -2.06
C GLY A 312 13.28 25.68 -3.57
N ARG A 313 13.63 24.48 -4.06
CA ARG A 313 13.56 24.11 -5.48
C ARG A 313 12.27 23.34 -5.77
N ALA A 314 11.72 23.50 -6.97
CA ALA A 314 10.74 22.56 -7.49
C ALA A 314 11.43 21.23 -7.84
N GLY A 315 10.83 20.13 -7.44
CA GLY A 315 11.37 18.80 -7.67
C GLY A 315 11.30 18.34 -9.11
N LYS A 316 12.18 17.41 -9.41
CA LYS A 316 12.36 16.87 -10.76
C LYS A 316 12.42 15.33 -10.73
N PRO A 317 12.15 14.65 -11.85
CA PRO A 317 12.22 13.18 -11.91
C PRO A 317 13.57 12.60 -11.51
N GLU A 318 14.69 13.31 -11.75
CA GLU A 318 16.03 12.87 -11.35
C GLU A 318 16.27 12.86 -9.82
N ASP A 319 15.38 13.47 -9.04
CA ASP A 319 15.43 13.49 -7.58
C ASP A 319 14.73 12.23 -6.97
N GLU A 320 14.10 11.39 -7.80
CA GLU A 320 13.55 10.10 -7.39
C GLU A 320 14.66 9.06 -7.22
N VAL A 321 14.69 8.37 -6.08
CA VAL A 321 15.82 7.51 -5.72
C VAL A 321 15.44 6.06 -5.46
N ASN A 322 14.86 5.72 -4.30
CA ASN A 322 14.60 4.33 -3.95
C ASN A 322 13.27 3.89 -4.56
N ALA A 323 13.30 2.77 -5.30
CA ALA A 323 12.10 2.21 -5.92
C ALA A 323 11.08 1.74 -4.87
N GLY A 324 9.80 1.85 -5.23
CA GLY A 324 8.73 1.10 -4.56
C GLY A 324 8.74 -0.37 -4.98
N GLY A 325 7.88 -1.16 -4.35
CA GLY A 325 7.60 -2.53 -4.79
C GLY A 325 6.75 -2.57 -6.06
N SER A 326 6.71 -3.73 -6.69
CA SER A 326 5.85 -4.04 -7.84
C SER A 326 5.10 -5.35 -7.60
N ASP A 327 4.04 -5.60 -8.39
CA ASP A 327 3.36 -6.89 -8.45
C ASP A 327 2.89 -7.44 -7.09
N GLY A 328 2.49 -6.56 -6.18
CA GLY A 328 2.04 -6.95 -4.84
C GLY A 328 3.16 -7.02 -3.80
N HIS A 329 4.41 -6.76 -4.19
CA HIS A 329 5.57 -6.84 -3.29
C HIS A 329 5.78 -5.55 -2.49
N GLY A 330 6.39 -5.68 -1.30
CA GLY A 330 6.87 -4.55 -0.53
C GLY A 330 8.14 -3.94 -1.15
N ALA A 331 8.48 -2.72 -0.76
CA ALA A 331 9.70 -2.05 -1.24
C ALA A 331 10.95 -2.64 -0.58
N THR A 332 11.71 -3.49 -1.29
CA THR A 332 12.86 -4.21 -0.73
C THR A 332 14.22 -3.64 -1.13
N GLU A 333 14.28 -2.72 -2.10
CA GLU A 333 15.53 -2.11 -2.57
C GLU A 333 16.05 -1.01 -1.63
N GLY A 334 17.36 -1.03 -1.36
CA GLY A 334 18.10 -0.03 -0.60
C GLY A 334 19.03 -0.63 0.46
N ASN A 335 20.18 0.03 0.71
CA ASN A 335 21.19 -0.40 1.68
C ASN A 335 21.71 0.81 2.49
N GLY A 336 21.99 0.61 3.78
CA GLY A 336 22.49 1.67 4.68
C GLY A 336 21.44 2.23 5.64
N ASP A 337 21.78 3.34 6.30
CA ASP A 337 20.94 4.05 7.27
C ASP A 337 19.72 4.71 6.59
N LEU A 338 18.67 3.93 6.32
CA LEU A 338 17.49 4.34 5.56
C LEU A 338 16.21 4.20 6.39
N GLY A 339 15.15 4.87 5.94
CA GLY A 339 13.79 4.56 6.38
C GLY A 339 13.37 3.15 5.96
N GLY A 340 12.31 2.64 6.59
CA GLY A 340 11.72 1.36 6.22
C GLY A 340 10.89 1.46 4.95
N GLY A 341 10.98 0.46 4.07
CA GLY A 341 10.10 0.34 2.91
C GLY A 341 8.66 0.02 3.31
N GLY A 342 7.70 0.44 2.49
CA GLY A 342 6.30 0.05 2.67
C GLY A 342 6.10 -1.46 2.46
N GLY A 343 5.18 -2.04 3.23
CA GLY A 343 4.68 -3.40 3.02
C GLY A 343 3.73 -3.45 1.83
N GLY A 344 3.83 -4.53 1.04
CA GLY A 344 2.90 -4.81 -0.05
C GLY A 344 1.77 -5.73 0.39
N PHE A 345 1.04 -6.23 -0.59
CA PHE A 345 0.04 -7.26 -0.40
C PHE A 345 0.68 -8.60 0.01
N LEU A 346 1.75 -9.00 -0.68
CA LEU A 346 2.35 -10.34 -0.62
C LEU A 346 3.60 -10.42 0.26
N THR A 347 4.39 -9.35 0.34
CA THR A 347 5.69 -9.38 1.03
C THR A 347 5.93 -8.12 1.84
N ASN A 348 6.65 -8.28 2.94
CA ASN A 348 7.02 -7.17 3.81
C ASN A 348 7.92 -6.19 3.05
N GLY A 349 7.88 -4.92 3.44
CA GLY A 349 8.88 -3.95 3.04
C GLY A 349 10.24 -4.31 3.62
N GLY A 350 11.30 -3.93 2.91
CA GLY A 350 12.65 -4.07 3.42
C GLY A 350 12.87 -3.13 4.59
N GLY A 351 13.26 -3.69 5.73
CA GLY A 351 13.95 -2.95 6.78
C GLY A 351 15.46 -3.13 6.66
N VAL A 352 16.21 -2.33 7.39
CA VAL A 352 17.63 -2.59 7.70
C VAL A 352 17.80 -3.89 8.49
N ARG A 353 18.88 -4.63 8.17
CA ARG A 353 19.15 -6.00 8.66
C ARG A 353 19.44 -6.11 10.16
N GLU A 354 19.67 -5.01 10.87
CA GLU A 354 20.01 -4.99 12.30
C GLU A 354 18.85 -4.52 13.19
N PHE A 355 17.60 -4.92 12.89
CA PHE A 355 16.47 -4.61 13.76
C PHE A 355 16.46 -5.50 15.03
N MET A 356 17.43 -5.31 15.93
CA MET A 356 17.41 -5.89 17.27
C MET A 356 16.61 -5.00 18.26
N PRO A 357 15.99 -5.57 19.31
CA PRO A 357 15.16 -4.81 20.27
C PRO A 357 15.99 -3.98 21.27
N VAL A 358 17.25 -3.66 20.95
CA VAL A 358 18.20 -2.99 21.85
C VAL A 358 18.36 -1.54 21.42
N ILE A 359 18.40 -0.64 22.40
CA ILE A 359 18.73 0.77 22.21
C ILE A 359 20.10 0.84 21.50
N GLY A 360 20.13 1.32 20.25
CA GLY A 360 21.37 1.48 19.46
C GLY A 360 21.31 1.04 17.99
N THR A 361 20.22 0.44 17.51
CA THR A 361 20.10 -0.02 16.12
C THR A 361 19.80 1.13 15.14
N THR A 362 20.46 1.13 13.97
CA THR A 362 20.29 2.15 12.93
C THR A 362 19.37 1.67 11.79
N GLY A 363 18.27 2.39 11.56
CA GLY A 363 17.37 2.32 10.40
C GLY A 363 15.90 2.08 10.76
N GLY A 364 14.99 2.30 9.80
CA GLY A 364 13.56 2.01 9.95
C GLY A 364 13.21 0.55 9.64
N GLU A 365 12.30 -0.05 10.39
CA GLU A 365 11.71 -1.35 10.05
C GLU A 365 10.76 -1.18 8.86
N GLY A 366 10.80 -2.12 7.92
CA GLY A 366 9.82 -2.18 6.86
C GLY A 366 8.42 -2.50 7.40
N GLY A 367 7.39 -2.02 6.70
CA GLY A 367 6.00 -2.39 7.00
C GLY A 367 5.73 -3.86 6.68
N TYR A 368 4.90 -4.51 7.49
CA TYR A 368 4.51 -5.90 7.26
C TYR A 368 3.45 -5.95 6.16
N ALA A 369 3.50 -7.01 5.35
CA ALA A 369 2.55 -7.26 4.29
C ALA A 369 1.13 -7.47 4.81
N PHE A 370 0.13 -7.25 3.97
CA PHE A 370 -1.26 -7.62 4.29
C PHE A 370 -1.37 -9.09 4.72
N VAL A 371 -0.77 -10.01 3.96
CA VAL A 371 -0.79 -11.45 4.29
C VAL A 371 -0.09 -11.80 5.60
N ASN A 372 0.73 -10.89 6.13
CA ASN A 372 1.43 -11.01 7.41
C ASN A 372 0.80 -10.12 8.50
N GLY A 373 -0.48 -9.74 8.34
CA GLY A 373 -1.25 -8.98 9.31
C GLY A 373 -1.12 -7.45 9.22
N GLY A 374 -0.39 -6.92 8.23
CA GLY A 374 -0.37 -5.49 7.90
C GLY A 374 0.18 -4.57 8.99
N LYS A 375 0.92 -5.07 9.98
CA LYS A 375 1.52 -4.25 11.04
C LYS A 375 2.49 -3.19 10.46
N GLY A 376 2.42 -1.96 10.94
CA GLY A 376 3.36 -0.91 10.57
C GLY A 376 4.78 -1.17 11.10
N GLY A 377 5.81 -0.68 10.42
CA GLY A 377 7.22 -0.84 10.79
C GLY A 377 7.67 0.13 11.89
N ARG A 378 8.50 -0.33 12.84
CA ARG A 378 9.15 0.47 13.91
C ARG A 378 10.06 1.57 13.38
N GLY A 379 9.88 2.78 13.93
CA GLY A 379 10.86 3.84 13.76
C GLY A 379 12.16 3.50 14.51
N GLY A 380 13.32 3.82 13.94
CA GLY A 380 14.63 3.51 14.54
C GLY A 380 15.07 4.52 15.60
N GLY A 381 15.60 4.10 16.75
CA GLY A 381 16.17 5.00 17.78
C GLY A 381 15.14 5.73 18.67
N MET A 382 15.52 6.87 19.26
CA MET A 382 14.73 7.63 20.28
C MET A 382 13.53 8.44 19.72
N ILE A 383 13.18 8.27 18.45
CA ILE A 383 12.33 9.20 17.68
C ILE A 383 10.85 8.80 17.56
N THR A 384 10.50 7.54 17.84
CA THR A 384 9.12 7.02 17.84
C THR A 384 8.28 7.29 16.56
N ALA A 385 8.92 7.49 15.40
CA ALA A 385 8.24 7.70 14.11
C ALA A 385 7.91 6.38 13.43
N ASP A 386 6.89 5.76 13.98
CA ASP A 386 6.31 4.49 13.59
C ASP A 386 5.49 4.59 12.30
N GLY A 387 5.59 3.60 11.42
CA GLY A 387 4.65 3.44 10.31
C GLY A 387 3.25 3.04 10.78
N GLY A 388 2.23 3.46 10.04
CA GLY A 388 0.83 3.13 10.33
C GLY A 388 0.49 1.68 10.00
N PHE A 389 -0.49 1.13 10.73
CA PHE A 389 -1.12 -0.15 10.39
C PHE A 389 -1.70 -0.10 8.96
N GLY A 390 -1.59 -1.20 8.22
CA GLY A 390 -1.73 -1.24 6.77
C GLY A 390 -0.38 -1.28 6.04
N GLY A 391 0.71 -1.62 6.75
CA GLY A 391 2.02 -1.83 6.17
C GLY A 391 2.84 -0.55 5.92
N GLY A 392 2.57 0.55 6.63
CA GLY A 392 3.44 1.72 6.59
C GLY A 392 4.83 1.41 7.14
N GLY A 393 5.89 1.89 6.49
CA GLY A 393 7.27 1.77 6.95
C GLY A 393 7.57 2.71 8.12
N GLY A 394 8.49 2.32 9.01
CA GLY A 394 8.99 3.18 10.06
C GLY A 394 10.07 4.14 9.56
N ALA A 395 10.16 5.33 10.15
CA ALA A 395 11.25 6.26 9.84
C ALA A 395 12.57 5.82 10.48
N HIS A 396 13.68 6.31 9.95
CA HIS A 396 14.94 6.34 10.70
C HIS A 396 15.09 7.67 11.45
N THR A 397 16.25 7.90 12.10
CA THR A 397 16.56 9.13 12.85
C THR A 397 16.60 10.35 11.95
N ALA A 398 16.45 11.53 12.56
CA ALA A 398 16.48 12.81 11.87
C ALA A 398 17.62 12.88 10.85
N GLY A 399 17.32 13.24 9.59
CA GLY A 399 18.34 13.32 8.54
C GLY A 399 18.55 12.03 7.77
N LYS A 400 17.93 10.91 8.17
CA LYS A 400 18.29 9.57 7.68
C LYS A 400 17.14 8.80 7.00
N GLY A 401 16.03 9.49 6.67
CA GLY A 401 14.98 8.96 5.80
C GLY A 401 13.68 8.55 6.50
N SER A 402 12.59 8.83 5.82
CA SER A 402 11.21 8.56 6.23
C SER A 402 10.70 7.19 5.79
N GLY A 403 9.58 6.74 6.36
CA GLY A 403 8.99 5.43 6.06
C GLY A 403 8.07 5.43 4.83
N GLY A 404 8.19 4.42 3.97
CA GLY A 404 7.35 4.26 2.77
C GLY A 404 5.90 3.92 3.09
N GLY A 405 4.96 4.34 2.23
CA GLY A 405 3.53 4.05 2.37
C GLY A 405 3.21 2.56 2.13
N GLY A 406 2.28 1.99 2.89
CA GLY A 406 1.79 0.62 2.64
C GLY A 406 0.78 0.58 1.48
N GLY A 407 0.55 -0.59 0.87
CA GLY A 407 -0.42 -0.69 -0.22
C GLY A 407 -0.44 -2.05 -0.90
N TYR A 408 -1.03 -2.11 -2.11
CA TYR A 408 -0.94 -3.30 -2.96
C TYR A 408 0.52 -3.64 -3.24
N SER A 409 1.29 -2.66 -3.71
CA SER A 409 2.75 -2.69 -3.62
C SER A 409 3.22 -1.61 -2.66
N GLY A 410 4.26 -1.90 -1.88
CA GLY A 410 4.77 -0.95 -0.89
C GLY A 410 5.52 0.22 -1.52
N GLY A 411 5.40 1.40 -0.93
CA GLY A 411 6.12 2.60 -1.38
C GLY A 411 7.61 2.58 -1.03
N GLY A 412 8.42 3.28 -1.83
CA GLY A 412 9.87 3.36 -1.69
C GLY A 412 10.31 3.96 -0.35
N ARG A 413 11.47 3.54 0.14
CA ARG A 413 12.01 4.02 1.43
C ARG A 413 12.64 5.41 1.32
N GLY A 414 12.49 6.24 2.35
CA GLY A 414 13.16 7.54 2.40
C GLY A 414 14.69 7.40 2.51
N GLN A 415 15.41 8.37 1.94
CA GLN A 415 16.87 8.39 1.88
C GLN A 415 17.46 9.42 2.86
N PRO A 416 18.72 9.26 3.35
CA PRO A 416 19.40 10.33 4.05
C PRO A 416 19.45 11.61 3.23
N GLY A 417 19.19 12.71 3.89
CA GLY A 417 19.12 14.01 3.25
C GLY A 417 18.19 14.96 3.98
N MET A 418 18.02 16.12 3.36
CA MET A 418 17.09 17.16 3.76
C MET A 418 16.11 17.36 2.61
N CYS A 419 14.86 17.72 2.91
CA CYS A 419 13.80 17.87 1.90
C CYS A 419 13.49 16.56 1.16
N GLU A 420 13.21 15.48 1.89
CA GLU A 420 12.90 14.17 1.32
C GLU A 420 11.51 13.68 1.72
N CYS A 421 10.93 12.80 0.91
CA CYS A 421 9.82 11.95 1.30
C CYS A 421 10.06 10.52 0.83
N ALA A 422 9.51 9.60 1.60
CA ALA A 422 9.36 8.23 1.15
C ALA A 422 8.25 8.14 0.08
N GLY A 423 8.29 7.09 -0.73
CA GLY A 423 7.28 6.86 -1.75
C GLY A 423 5.95 6.41 -1.15
N GLY A 424 4.83 6.82 -1.74
CA GLY A 424 3.51 6.28 -1.44
C GLY A 424 3.28 4.87 -1.99
N GLY A 425 2.33 4.15 -1.39
CA GLY A 425 1.98 2.79 -1.79
C GLY A 425 1.16 2.75 -3.10
N GLY A 426 1.25 1.63 -3.79
CA GLY A 426 0.41 1.31 -4.96
C GLY A 426 -0.99 0.82 -4.56
N SER A 427 -1.93 0.92 -5.48
CA SER A 427 -3.34 0.52 -5.34
C SER A 427 -3.70 -0.65 -6.25
N PHE A 428 -4.90 -1.22 -6.08
CA PHE A 428 -5.42 -2.29 -6.93
C PHE A 428 -6.94 -2.24 -6.96
N ASN A 429 -7.56 -2.59 -8.09
CA ASN A 429 -9.01 -2.67 -8.21
C ASN A 429 -9.40 -3.72 -9.27
N ALA A 430 -10.08 -4.78 -8.84
CA ALA A 430 -10.60 -5.85 -9.70
C ALA A 430 -12.08 -5.70 -10.07
N GLY A 431 -12.72 -4.60 -9.63
CA GLY A 431 -14.12 -4.33 -9.92
C GLY A 431 -14.36 -3.82 -11.33
N ILE A 432 -15.61 -3.52 -11.63
CA ILE A 432 -16.03 -2.76 -12.82
C ILE A 432 -16.32 -1.30 -12.45
N ASP A 433 -16.59 -0.44 -13.44
CA ASP A 433 -16.90 0.98 -13.24
C ASP A 433 -15.88 1.71 -12.35
N THR A 434 -14.60 1.38 -12.58
CA THR A 434 -13.51 1.78 -11.69
C THR A 434 -13.18 3.26 -11.82
N SER A 435 -12.90 3.91 -10.70
CA SER A 435 -12.28 5.24 -10.65
C SER A 435 -11.26 5.32 -9.51
N GLY A 436 -10.38 6.31 -9.55
CA GLY A 436 -9.42 6.54 -8.48
C GLY A 436 -8.73 7.88 -8.60
N LYS A 437 -8.12 8.32 -7.50
CA LYS A 437 -7.35 9.57 -7.41
C LYS A 437 -6.10 9.33 -6.57
N ASN A 438 -4.98 9.85 -7.05
CA ASN A 438 -3.72 9.86 -6.28
C ASN A 438 -3.84 10.91 -5.16
N GLY A 439 -3.29 10.61 -3.98
CA GLY A 439 -3.03 11.61 -2.94
C GLY A 439 -4.21 12.53 -2.56
N THR A 440 -5.39 11.97 -2.27
CA THR A 440 -6.56 12.78 -1.89
C THR A 440 -7.03 12.60 -0.46
N ASN A 441 -6.59 11.53 0.23
CA ASN A 441 -7.00 11.29 1.61
C ASN A 441 -5.90 11.75 2.59
N GLU A 442 -6.17 12.86 3.26
CA GLU A 442 -5.27 13.46 4.24
C GLU A 442 -5.36 12.77 5.60
N GLY A 443 -6.41 11.99 5.87
CA GLY A 443 -6.68 11.41 7.18
C GLY A 443 -6.31 9.93 7.31
N PRO A 444 -6.87 9.24 8.33
CA PRO A 444 -6.86 7.79 8.38
C PRO A 444 -7.60 7.21 7.17
N GLY A 445 -7.31 5.95 6.85
CA GLY A 445 -8.01 5.25 5.80
C GLY A 445 -9.48 5.02 6.14
N TYR A 446 -10.25 4.67 5.12
CA TYR A 446 -11.65 4.27 5.28
C TYR A 446 -12.09 3.33 4.15
N VAL A 447 -13.20 2.62 4.38
CA VAL A 447 -13.92 1.85 3.37
C VAL A 447 -15.40 2.20 3.44
N VAL A 448 -16.03 2.50 2.31
CA VAL A 448 -17.47 2.65 2.19
C VAL A 448 -17.99 1.61 1.21
N ILE A 449 -18.94 0.79 1.67
CA ILE A 449 -19.62 -0.21 0.85
C ILE A 449 -21.08 0.23 0.72
N VAL A 450 -21.57 0.39 -0.51
CA VAL A 450 -22.96 0.75 -0.80
C VAL A 450 -23.59 -0.33 -1.66
N ARG A 451 -24.73 -0.87 -1.23
CA ARG A 451 -25.52 -1.79 -2.05
C ARG A 451 -26.23 -1.00 -3.14
N LEU A 452 -26.08 -1.44 -4.39
CA LEU A 452 -26.81 -0.90 -5.52
C LEU A 452 -28.15 -1.63 -5.63
N PHE A 453 -29.21 -0.87 -5.85
CA PHE A 453 -30.55 -1.38 -6.11
C PHE A 453 -30.85 -1.09 -7.57
N ASP A 454 -31.03 -2.15 -8.36
CA ASP A 454 -31.45 -2.05 -9.75
C ASP A 454 -32.94 -1.64 -9.86
#